data_AF-A0A958UCH5-F1
#
_entry.id   AF-A0A958UCH5-F1
#
_cell.length_a   1.000
_cell.length_b   1.000
_cell.length_c   1.000
_cell.angle_alpha   90.00
_cell.angle_beta   90.00
_cell.angle_gamma   90.00
#
_symmetry.space_group_name_H-M   'P 1'
#
loop_
_entity.id
_entity.type
_entity.pdbx_description
1 polymer ?
#
loop_
_entity_poly.entity_id
_entity_poly.type
_entity_poly.pdbx_seq_one_letter_code
_entity_poly.pdbx_strand_id
1 'polypeptide(L)' 'MTLLATDFGIEKTLKALGVKEINNGTSTGIDNFSNGEVLASYSPVDGELIAKVKTTSKEDYEKVIASASEAFKTWKLM' A
#
# COMPACT_ATOMS: atom_id res chain seq x y z
N MET A 1 -11.36 14.03 -9.09
CA MET A 1 -10.00 14.58 -9.19
C MET A 1 -10.14 16.00 -9.73
N THR A 2 -9.59 16.98 -9.03
CA THR A 2 -9.62 18.39 -9.41
C THR A 2 -8.83 18.69 -10.68
N LEU A 3 -9.12 19.85 -11.29
CA LEU A 3 -8.34 20.44 -12.37
C LEU A 3 -6.85 20.55 -12.04
N LEU A 4 -6.52 20.92 -10.79
CA LEU A 4 -5.12 21.01 -10.32
C LEU A 4 -4.42 19.65 -10.41
N ALA A 5 -5.03 18.59 -9.87
CA ALA A 5 -4.45 17.25 -9.91
C ALA A 5 -4.33 16.70 -11.35
N THR A 6 -5.24 17.06 -12.25
CA THR A 6 -5.16 16.73 -13.68
C THR A 6 -4.03 17.48 -14.38
N ASP A 7 -3.85 18.77 -14.12
CA ASP A 7 -2.79 19.60 -14.72
C ASP A 7 -1.39 19.12 -14.33
N PHE A 8 -1.22 18.61 -13.11
CA PHE A 8 0.02 17.99 -12.64
C PHE A 8 0.19 16.51 -13.06
N GLY A 9 -0.77 15.93 -13.78
CA GLY A 9 -0.70 14.54 -14.24
C GLY A 9 -0.68 13.51 -13.11
N ILE A 10 -1.28 13.82 -11.96
CA ILE A 10 -1.26 12.98 -10.76
C ILE A 10 -1.95 11.64 -11.04
N GLU A 11 -3.09 11.65 -11.74
CA GLU A 11 -3.80 10.43 -12.13
C GLU A 11 -2.91 9.47 -12.92
N LYS A 12 -2.21 9.99 -13.92
CA LYS A 12 -1.32 9.22 -14.79
C LYS A 12 -0.19 8.61 -13.98
N THR A 13 0.37 9.38 -13.05
CA THR A 13 1.45 8.93 -12.16
C THR A 13 0.98 7.82 -11.23
N LEU A 14 -0.16 8.00 -10.56
CA LEU A 14 -0.74 6.99 -9.65
C LEU A 14 -1.05 5.68 -10.40
N LYS A 15 -1.60 5.79 -11.62
CA LYS A 15 -1.86 4.63 -12.47
C LYS A 15 -0.58 3.93 -12.89
N ALA A 16 0.48 4.67 -13.24
CA ALA A 16 1.78 4.10 -13.58
C ALA A 16 2.45 3.39 -12.40
N LEU A 17 2.25 3.90 -11.17
CA LEU A 17 2.70 3.28 -9.93
C LEU A 17 1.83 2.10 -9.48
N GLY A 18 0.70 1.84 -10.16
CA GLY A 18 -0.24 0.77 -9.81
C GLY A 18 -1.08 1.06 -8.56
N VAL A 19 -1.17 2.33 -8.14
CA VAL A 19 -2.00 2.74 -7.00
C VAL A 19 -3.47 2.62 -7.39
N LYS A 20 -4.22 1.87 -6.59
CA LYS A 20 -5.66 1.65 -6.74
C LYS A 20 -6.44 2.58 -5.80
N GLU A 21 -7.77 2.58 -5.93
CA GLU A 21 -8.62 3.29 -4.97
C GLU A 21 -8.46 2.75 -3.54
N ILE A 22 -8.35 1.42 -3.40
CA ILE A 22 -8.04 0.73 -2.14
C ILE A 22 -6.84 -0.18 -2.36
N ASN A 23 -5.80 0.02 -1.55
CA ASN A 23 -4.53 -0.71 -1.61
C ASN A 23 -4.36 -1.57 -0.36
N ASN A 24 -3.70 -2.72 -0.48
CA ASN A 24 -3.30 -3.51 0.69
C ASN A 24 -2.00 -2.94 1.25
N GLY A 25 -1.97 -2.63 2.55
CA GLY A 25 -0.81 -2.08 3.24
C GLY A 25 0.19 -3.13 3.74
N THR A 26 -0.11 -4.42 3.56
CA THR A 26 0.75 -5.52 4.01
C THR A 26 1.16 -6.40 2.83
N SER A 27 2.43 -6.82 2.83
CA SER A 27 3.02 -7.64 1.77
C SER A 27 4.02 -8.64 2.34
N THR A 28 4.09 -9.83 1.74
CA THR A 28 5.17 -10.80 1.95
C THR A 28 6.24 -10.74 0.87
N GLY A 29 6.18 -9.74 -0.02
CA GLY A 29 7.07 -9.58 -1.18
C GLY A 29 6.54 -10.24 -2.46
N ILE A 30 5.65 -11.23 -2.34
CA ILE A 30 4.94 -11.85 -3.47
C ILE A 30 3.45 -11.52 -3.39
N ASP A 31 2.85 -11.72 -2.21
CA ASP A 31 1.43 -11.50 -1.99
C ASP A 31 1.19 -10.20 -1.24
N ASN A 32 0.21 -9.41 -1.69
CA ASN A 32 -0.26 -8.22 -1.00
C ASN A 32 -1.66 -8.49 -0.43
N PHE A 33 -1.82 -8.40 0.89
CA PHE A 33 -3.07 -8.68 1.61
C PHE A 33 -3.18 -7.73 2.80
N SER A 34 -4.39 -7.46 3.31
CA SER A 34 -4.59 -6.66 4.52
C SER A 34 -6.03 -6.79 5.01
N ASN A 35 -6.19 -6.94 6.32
CA ASN A 35 -7.47 -7.16 7.00
C ASN A 35 -7.73 -6.14 8.12
N GLY A 36 -6.83 -5.16 8.31
CA GLY A 36 -7.02 -4.05 9.24
C GLY A 36 -7.97 -2.98 8.72
N GLU A 37 -8.07 -1.90 9.49
CA GLU A 37 -8.92 -0.75 9.17
C GLU A 37 -8.48 -0.04 7.89
N VAL A 38 -9.41 0.70 7.28
CA VAL A 38 -9.13 1.47 6.07
C VAL A 38 -8.69 2.88 6.47
N LEU A 39 -7.48 3.26 6.09
CA LEU A 39 -6.93 4.60 6.23
C LEU A 39 -7.04 5.36 4.90
N ALA A 40 -7.62 6.55 4.94
CA ALA A 40 -7.75 7.43 3.79
C ALA A 40 -6.56 8.41 3.73
N SER A 41 -5.93 8.51 2.55
CA SER A 41 -4.82 9.44 2.30
C SER A 41 -5.33 10.65 1.54
N TYR A 42 -5.13 11.82 2.13
CA TYR A 42 -5.56 13.10 1.57
C TYR A 42 -4.37 13.93 1.15
N SER A 43 -4.54 14.68 0.06
CA SER A 43 -3.55 15.65 -0.40
C SER A 43 -3.48 16.83 0.57
N PRO A 44 -2.28 17.23 1.04
CA PRO A 44 -2.12 18.40 1.90
C PRO A 44 -2.27 19.73 1.13
N VAL A 45 -2.31 19.68 -0.20
CA VAL A 45 -2.38 20.88 -1.06
C VAL A 45 -3.82 21.38 -1.21
N ASP A 46 -4.77 20.46 -1.38
CA ASP A 46 -6.18 20.76 -1.69
C ASP A 46 -7.18 19.98 -0.82
N GLY A 47 -6.71 19.08 0.06
CA GLY A 47 -7.54 18.26 0.92
C GLY A 47 -8.27 17.13 0.18
N GLU A 48 -7.98 16.91 -1.11
CA GLU A 48 -8.66 15.87 -1.88
C GLU A 48 -8.21 14.46 -1.47
N LEU A 49 -9.15 13.52 -1.51
CA LEU A 49 -8.84 12.10 -1.31
C LEU A 49 -8.00 11.59 -2.49
N ILE A 50 -6.81 11.08 -2.20
CA ILE A 50 -5.91 10.47 -3.18
C ILE A 50 -6.31 9.01 -3.39
N ALA A 51 -6.25 8.22 -2.31
CA ALA A 51 -6.54 6.80 -2.28
C ALA A 51 -6.70 6.33 -0.83
N LYS A 52 -7.07 5.07 -0.65
CA LYS A 52 -7.17 4.42 0.65
C LYS A 52 -6.20 3.24 0.74
N VAL A 53 -5.78 2.92 1.96
CA VAL A 53 -4.98 1.74 2.28
C VAL A 53 -5.65 0.94 3.39
N LYS A 54 -5.77 -0.37 3.21
CA LYS A 54 -6.12 -1.29 4.29
C LYS A 54 -4.87 -1.52 5.14
N THR A 55 -4.95 -1.24 6.42
CA THR A 55 -3.83 -1.39 7.35
C THR A 55 -3.58 -2.85 7.72
N THR A 56 -2.43 -3.10 8.31
CA THR A 56 -2.02 -4.41 8.81
C THR A 56 -2.79 -4.72 10.09
N SER A 57 -3.54 -5.83 10.11
CA SER A 57 -4.09 -6.37 11.36
C SER A 57 -3.00 -7.09 12.17
N LYS A 58 -3.30 -7.46 13.42
CA LYS A 58 -2.38 -8.28 14.22
C LYS A 58 -2.10 -9.62 13.55
N GLU A 59 -3.11 -10.25 12.98
CA GLU A 59 -3.00 -11.54 12.28
C GLU A 59 -2.16 -11.41 11.00
N ASP A 60 -2.33 -10.31 10.26
CA ASP A 60 -1.51 -10.03 9.07
C ASP A 60 -0.03 -9.85 9.45
N TYR A 61 0.25 -9.16 10.56
CA TYR A 61 1.61 -8.98 11.08
C TYR A 61 2.26 -10.33 11.41
N GLU A 62 1.57 -11.20 12.17
CA GLU A 62 2.09 -12.53 12.51
C GLU A 62 2.39 -13.35 11.24
N LYS A 63 1.50 -13.29 10.24
CA LYS A 63 1.70 -13.95 8.95
C LYS A 63 2.95 -13.42 8.22
N VAL A 64 3.15 -12.10 8.19
CA VAL A 64 4.35 -11.50 7.58
C VAL A 64 5.61 -11.91 8.32
N ILE A 65 5.63 -11.86 9.65
CA ILE A 65 6.80 -12.23 10.44
C ILE A 65 7.17 -13.69 10.21
N ALA A 66 6.19 -14.59 10.13
CA ALA A 66 6.43 -15.99 9.80
C ALA A 66 7.07 -16.14 8.41
N SER A 67 6.50 -15.52 7.37
CA SER A 67 7.04 -15.58 6.00
C SER A 67 8.43 -14.95 5.88
N ALA A 68 8.65 -13.79 6.51
CA ALA A 68 9.94 -13.10 6.49
C ALA A 68 11.02 -13.91 7.23
N SER A 69 10.68 -14.52 8.37
CA SER A 69 11.59 -15.38 9.13
C SER A 69 12.02 -16.61 8.34
N GLU A 70 11.11 -17.20 7.55
CA GLU A 70 11.44 -18.31 6.65
C GLU A 70 12.33 -17.84 5.50
N ALA A 71 11.97 -16.76 4.81
CA ALA A 71 12.75 -16.20 3.72
C ALA A 71 14.17 -15.81 4.16
N PHE A 72 14.32 -15.30 5.37
CA PHE A 72 15.62 -14.94 5.94
C PHE A 72 16.59 -16.12 6.04
N LYS A 73 16.10 -17.35 6.27
CA LYS A 73 16.96 -18.54 6.33
C LYS A 73 17.70 -18.78 5.02
N THR A 74 17.06 -18.49 3.89
CA THR A 74 17.67 -18.54 2.56
C THR A 74 18.52 -17.32 2.31
N TRP A 75 17.99 -16.12 2.58
CA TRP A 75 18.67 -14.85 2.31
C TRP A 75 20.03 -14.74 3.01
N LYS A 76 20.14 -15.19 4.27
CA LYS A 76 21.39 -15.12 5.03
C LYS A 76 22.50 -16.05 4.54
N LEU A 77 22.17 -17.00 3.66
CA LEU A 77 23.12 -17.95 3.07
C LEU A 77 23.54 -17.56 1.64
N MET A 78 22.88 -16.55 1.07
CA MET A 78 23.22 -15.93 -0.21
C MET A 78 24.24 -14.81 0.00
#